data_AF-A0A412YJ83-F1
#
_entry.id   AF-A0A412YJ83-F1
#
_cell.length_a   1.000
_cell.length_b   1.000
_cell.length_c   1.000
_cell.angle_alpha   90.00
_cell.angle_beta   90.00
_cell.angle_gamma   90.00
#
_symmetry.space_group_name_H-M   'P 1'
#
loop_
_entity.id
_entity.type
_entity.pdbx_description
1 polymer ?
#
loop_
_entity_poly.entity_id
_entity_poly.type
_entity_poly.pdbx_seq_one_letter_code
_entity_poly.pdbx_strand_id
1 'polypeptide(L)' 'MYLKEYLEVDPTAGITTLAKFLFEKKLFLTKSNKPIATNTIRGELTDLLKDMNCANPRGKQNKK' A
#
# COMPACT_ATOMS: atom_id res chain seq x y z
N MET A 1 -12.30 -11.19 4.83
CA MET A 1 -11.70 -10.23 3.84
C MET A 1 -10.19 -10.46 3.86
N TYR A 2 -9.60 -10.79 2.70
CA TYR A 2 -8.23 -11.32 2.57
C TYR A 2 -7.16 -10.55 3.37
N LEU A 3 -7.25 -9.21 3.45
CA LEU A 3 -6.33 -8.37 4.25
C LEU A 3 -6.38 -8.64 5.77
N LYS A 4 -7.57 -8.83 6.34
CA LYS A 4 -7.73 -9.07 7.78
C LYS A 4 -7.42 -10.52 8.16
N GLU A 5 -7.70 -11.46 7.26
CA GLU A 5 -7.57 -12.90 7.52
C GLU A 5 -6.18 -13.47 7.20
N TYR A 6 -5.48 -12.93 6.19
CA TYR A 6 -4.17 -13.44 5.76
C TYR A 6 -3.00 -12.56 6.16
N LEU A 7 -3.24 -11.25 6.36
CA LEU A 7 -2.18 -10.27 6.58
C LEU A 7 -2.21 -9.69 8.00
N GLU A 8 -3.24 -9.98 8.80
CA GLU A 8 -3.50 -9.37 10.12
C GLU A 8 -3.46 -7.83 10.09
N VAL A 9 -3.69 -7.24 8.92
CA VAL A 9 -3.69 -5.79 8.73
C VAL A 9 -5.12 -5.29 8.82
N ASP A 10 -5.34 -4.28 9.66
CA ASP A 10 -6.65 -3.63 9.74
C ASP A 10 -7.06 -3.12 8.34
N PRO A 11 -8.27 -3.41 7.83
CA PRO A 11 -8.70 -2.97 6.51
C PRO A 11 -8.79 -1.44 6.35
N THR A 12 -8.76 -0.68 7.45
CA THR A 12 -8.61 0.79 7.47
C THR A 12 -7.14 1.25 7.43
N ALA A 13 -6.19 0.33 7.62
CA ALA A 13 -4.76 0.57 7.50
C ALA A 13 -4.44 0.70 6.01
N GLY A 14 -4.40 1.96 5.55
CA GLY A 14 -4.26 2.30 4.13
C GLY A 14 -2.92 1.89 3.51
N ILE A 15 -2.65 2.43 2.32
CA ILE A 15 -1.49 2.14 1.46
C ILE A 15 -0.16 1.97 2.22
N THR A 16 0.07 2.79 3.25
CA THR A 16 1.26 2.72 4.11
C THR A 16 1.47 1.35 4.76
N THR A 17 0.42 0.70 5.24
CA THR A 17 0.54 -0.61 5.92
C THR A 17 0.76 -1.73 4.92
N LEU A 18 0.09 -1.66 3.76
CA LEU A 18 0.37 -2.57 2.64
C LEU A 18 1.84 -2.43 2.18
N ALA A 19 2.35 -1.21 2.03
CA ALA A 19 3.73 -0.98 1.64
C ALA A 19 4.75 -1.57 2.64
N LYS A 20 4.47 -1.48 3.96
CA LYS A 20 5.31 -2.10 5.00
C LYS A 20 5.30 -3.62 4.90
N PHE A 21 4.12 -4.22 4.74
CA PHE A 21 4.00 -5.67 4.57
C PHE A 21 4.79 -6.18 3.36
N LEU A 22 4.63 -5.51 2.21
CA LEU A 22 5.33 -5.87 0.97
C LEU A 22 6.86 -5.75 1.10
N PHE A 23 7.32 -4.74 1.85
CA PHE A 23 8.74 -4.56 2.18
C PHE A 23 9.26 -5.68 3.09
N GLU A 24 8.55 -6.01 4.18
CA GLU A 24 8.94 -7.05 5.14
C GLU A 24 9.03 -8.43 4.49
N LYS A 25 8.11 -8.74 3.56
CA LYS A 25 8.15 -9.97 2.77
C LYS A 25 9.20 -9.96 1.65
N LYS A 26 9.91 -8.83 1.44
CA LYS A 26 10.92 -8.64 0.40
C LYS A 26 10.41 -9.00 -1.01
N LEU A 27 9.12 -8.73 -1.27
CA LEU A 27 8.46 -9.12 -2.51
C LEU A 27 8.92 -8.28 -3.71
N PHE A 28 9.43 -7.08 -3.45
CA PHE A 28 9.98 -6.20 -4.46
C PHE A 28 11.45 -5.91 -4.19
N LEU A 29 12.28 -6.30 -5.15
CA LEU A 29 13.72 -6.09 -5.12
C LEU A 29 14.13 -5.15 -6.27
N THR A 30 15.16 -4.35 -6.00
CA THR A 30 15.88 -3.59 -7.03
C THR A 30 16.68 -4.53 -7.92
N LYS A 31 17.18 -4.03 -9.05
CA LYS A 31 18.10 -4.78 -9.94
C LYS A 31 19.35 -5.30 -9.21
N SER A 32 19.73 -4.67 -8.09
CA SER A 32 20.84 -5.10 -7.23
C SER A 32 20.41 -6.05 -6.10
N ASN A 33 19.23 -6.68 -6.20
CA ASN A 33 18.63 -7.59 -5.22
C ASN A 33 18.42 -6.98 -3.81
N LYS A 34 18.44 -5.66 -3.69
CA LYS A 34 18.11 -4.97 -2.43
C LYS A 34 16.60 -4.73 -2.35
N PRO A 35 15.95 -4.91 -1.19
CA PRO A 35 14.54 -4.58 -1.01
C PRO A 35 14.25 -3.12 -1.39
N ILE A 36 13.16 -2.90 -2.12
CA ILE A 36 12.70 -1.55 -2.46
C ILE A 36 12.16 -0.88 -1.20
N ALA A 37 12.59 0.35 -0.92
CA ALA A 37 12.18 1.06 0.28
C ALA A 37 10.65 1.21 0.37
N THR A 38 10.10 1.11 1.58
CA THR A 38 8.66 1.25 1.86
C THR A 38 8.06 2.53 1.27
N ASN A 39 8.79 3.65 1.30
CA ASN A 39 8.32 4.92 0.76
C ASN A 39 8.11 4.88 -0.76
N THR A 40 8.98 4.17 -1.47
CA THR A 40 8.87 3.97 -2.92
C THR A 40 7.67 3.08 -3.24
N ILE A 41 7.52 1.94 -2.56
CA ILE A 41 6.36 1.04 -2.73
C ILE A 41 5.05 1.80 -2.48
N ARG A 42 5.00 2.62 -1.42
CA ARG A 42 3.83 3.45 -1.10
C ARG A 42 3.52 4.47 -2.22
N GLY A 43 4.54 5.09 -2.81
CA GLY A 43 4.40 6.02 -3.93
C GLY A 43 3.78 5.34 -5.14
N GLU A 44 4.37 4.24 -5.59
CA GLU A 44 3.88 3.44 -6.73
C GLU A 44 2.42 2.98 -6.54
N LEU A 45 2.08 2.47 -5.35
CA LEU A 45 0.71 2.08 -5.03
C LEU A 45 -0.26 3.27 -5.05
N THR A 46 0.21 4.46 -4.67
CA THR A 46 -0.61 5.68 -4.70
C THR A 46 -0.87 6.12 -6.14
N ASP A 47 0.13 6.03 -7.01
CA ASP A 47 -0.01 6.41 -8.42
C ASP A 47 -0.90 5.40 -9.17
N LEU A 48 -0.73 4.10 -8.93
CA LEU A 48 -1.65 3.07 -9.44
C LEU A 48 -3.10 3.32 -9.04
N LEU A 49 -3.37 3.74 -7.81
CA LEU A 49 -4.72 4.07 -7.37
C LEU A 49 -5.30 5.29 -8.10
N LYS A 50 -4.48 6.29 -8.43
CA LYS A 50 -4.91 7.43 -9.26
C LYS A 50 -5.26 6.98 -10.67
N ASP A 51 -4.41 6.15 -11.28
CA ASP A 51 -4.59 5.64 -12.64
C ASP A 51 -5.84 4.76 -12.75
N MET A 52 -6.13 3.95 -11.72
CA MET A 52 -7.34 3.14 -11.64
C MET A 52 -8.61 3.95 -11.29
N ASN A 53 -8.50 5.28 -11.15
CA ASN A 53 -9.55 6.16 -10.65
C ASN A 53 -10.19 5.65 -9.34
N CYS A 54 -9.41 4.96 -8.51
CA CYS A 54 -9.86 4.41 -7.25
C CYS A 54 -9.98 5.54 -6.25
N ALA A 55 -11.21 5.94 -5.94
CA ALA A 55 -11.46 6.95 -4.93
C ALA A 55 -10.88 6.50 -3.59
N ASN A 56 -9.95 7.30 -3.02
CA ASN A 56 -9.48 7.05 -1.67
C ASN A 56 -10.67 7.15 -0.71
N PRO A 57 -11.07 6.07 -0.03
CA PRO A 57 -12.26 6.08 0.83
C PRO A 57 -12.13 7.08 1.99
N ARG A 58 -10.90 7.46 2.39
CA ARG A 58 -10.66 8.49 3.42
C ARG A 58 -10.78 9.93 2.91
N GLY A 59 -10.68 10.16 1.60
CA GLY A 59 -10.76 11.50 1.02
C GLY A 59 -12.16 12.12 1.06
N LYS A 60 -13.21 11.30 1.23
CA LYS A 60 -14.60 11.75 1.34
C LYS A 60 -15.02 12.20 2.75
N GLN A 61 -14.18 12.02 3.78
CA GLN A 61 -14.55 12.38 5.16
C GLN A 61 -14.45 13.88 5.48
N ASN A 62 -13.79 14.69 4.64
CA ASN A 62 -13.60 16.13 4.87
C ASN A 62 -14.34 17.01 3.85
N LYS A 63 -15.64 16.75 3.64
CA LYS A 63 -16.59 17.73 3.09
C LYS A 63 -17.79 17.82 4.03
N LYS A 64 -17.62 18.54 5.12
CA LYS A 64 -18.71 19.13 5.91
C LYS A 64 -18.49 20.62 5.95
#